data_AF-A0A414X544-F1
#
_entry.id   AF-A0A414X544-F1
#
_cell.length_a   1.000
_cell.length_b   1.000
_cell.length_c   1.000
_cell.angle_alpha   90.00
_cell.angle_beta   90.00
_cell.angle_gamma   90.00
#
_symmetry.space_group_name_H-M   'P 1'
#
loop_
_entity.id
_entity.type
_entity.pdbx_description
1 polymer ?
#
loop_
_entity_poly.entity_id
_entity_poly.type
_entity_poly.pdbx_seq_one_letter_code
_entity_poly.pdbx_strand_id
1 'polypeptide(L)'
;MAHKENVELFNSRCNECGCADLLKTDGLNIFVHPEIPDKVITQVINTFNLSVDECILVVFDISGENRFDKSIVVTDWGISFVLDEDEVANWLFWSDIKHVEFTNNILFFYDYNELDVLSVDFSLFVKDRSNLQIIGIVFSQIFDEIAKRSMSKVPVVENNEKVFASQSVLEQYVSSNKNDSKVRKYSKYEIEMFKENSISKVRDLLILWSVIAFICLLIGGFMVVISMILAIPIIILFLSYLSLKNKADDYWQKEYSKQWKNLSDYDKLKTVGRVAGVIFKIFG
;
A
#
# COMPACT_ATOMS: atom_id res chain seq x y z
N MET A 1 19.18 -25.66 -12.97
CA MET A 1 18.12 -26.69 -13.17
C MET A 1 16.80 -26.27 -12.52
N ALA A 2 16.81 -25.80 -11.26
CA ALA A 2 15.60 -25.33 -10.56
C ALA A 2 14.84 -24.18 -11.25
N HIS A 3 15.57 -23.22 -11.81
CA HIS A 3 15.02 -22.05 -12.50
C HIS A 3 14.11 -22.40 -13.69
N LYS A 4 14.55 -23.32 -14.55
CA LYS A 4 13.75 -23.81 -15.68
C LYS A 4 12.45 -24.51 -15.22
N GLU A 5 12.53 -25.27 -14.12
CA GLU A 5 11.36 -25.94 -13.55
C GLU A 5 10.35 -24.94 -12.95
N ASN A 6 10.81 -23.80 -12.41
CA ASN A 6 9.93 -22.73 -11.92
C ASN A 6 9.16 -22.09 -13.07
N VAL A 7 9.83 -21.82 -14.21
CA VAL A 7 9.20 -21.31 -15.43
C VAL A 7 8.18 -22.31 -15.99
N GLU A 8 8.53 -23.59 -16.05
CA GLU A 8 7.62 -24.66 -16.52
C GLU A 8 6.39 -24.81 -15.61
N LEU A 9 6.59 -24.77 -14.28
CA LEU A 9 5.50 -24.80 -13.31
C LEU A 9 4.56 -23.61 -13.50
N PHE A 10 5.13 -22.40 -13.57
CA PHE A 10 4.38 -21.17 -13.76
C PHE A 10 3.50 -21.26 -15.00
N ASN A 11 4.09 -21.63 -16.14
CA ASN A 11 3.38 -21.78 -17.41
C ASN A 11 2.28 -22.85 -17.37
N SER A 12 2.55 -24.02 -16.78
CA SER A 12 1.54 -25.08 -16.66
C SER A 12 0.32 -24.60 -15.87
N ARG A 13 0.56 -24.00 -14.70
CA ARG A 13 -0.51 -23.54 -13.81
C ARG A 13 -1.29 -22.39 -14.42
N CYS A 14 -0.62 -21.41 -15.04
CA CYS A 14 -1.29 -20.29 -15.69
C CYS A 14 -2.19 -20.73 -16.85
N ASN A 15 -1.77 -21.76 -17.60
CA ASN A 15 -2.57 -22.34 -18.68
C ASN A 15 -3.75 -23.17 -18.16
N GLU A 16 -3.56 -23.98 -17.11
CA GLU A 16 -4.61 -24.80 -16.50
C GLU A 16 -5.80 -23.97 -16.00
N CYS A 17 -5.52 -22.80 -15.41
CA CYS A 17 -6.55 -21.94 -14.83
C CYS A 17 -7.04 -20.81 -15.75
N GLY A 18 -6.46 -20.68 -16.95
CA GLY A 18 -6.80 -19.61 -17.90
C GLY A 18 -6.44 -18.21 -17.39
N CYS A 19 -5.58 -18.06 -16.38
CA CYS A 19 -5.29 -16.75 -15.80
C CYS A 19 -4.57 -15.83 -16.78
N ALA A 20 -3.78 -16.38 -17.71
CA ALA A 20 -3.14 -15.61 -18.76
C ALA A 20 -4.17 -14.87 -19.65
N ASP A 21 -5.28 -15.54 -19.96
CA ASP A 21 -6.35 -14.93 -20.76
C ASP A 21 -7.17 -13.91 -19.96
N LEU A 22 -7.39 -14.16 -18.66
CA LEU A 22 -8.05 -13.21 -17.75
C LEU A 22 -7.22 -11.93 -17.53
N LEU A 23 -5.89 -12.04 -17.58
CA LEU A 23 -4.97 -10.91 -17.40
C LEU A 23 -4.83 -10.07 -18.68
N LYS A 24 -5.02 -10.67 -19.86
CA LYS A 24 -5.06 -9.93 -21.14
C LYS A 24 -6.24 -8.96 -21.25
N THR A 25 -7.36 -9.25 -20.60
CA THR A 25 -8.60 -8.47 -20.71
C THR A 25 -8.63 -7.23 -19.81
N ASP A 26 -7.81 -7.16 -18.77
CA ASP A 26 -7.90 -6.13 -17.72
C ASP A 26 -7.03 -4.87 -17.94
N GLY A 27 -6.02 -4.96 -18.82
CA GLY A 27 -5.26 -3.82 -19.31
C GLY A 27 -4.12 -3.29 -18.42
N LEU A 28 -3.00 -3.04 -19.11
CA LEU A 28 -1.83 -2.16 -18.87
C LEU A 28 -0.90 -2.36 -17.66
N ASN A 29 -1.36 -2.86 -16.52
CA ASN A 29 -0.51 -2.83 -15.30
C ASN A 29 0.03 -4.19 -14.86
N ILE A 30 -0.29 -5.27 -15.59
CA ILE A 30 0.26 -6.61 -15.33
C ILE A 30 0.78 -7.19 -16.64
N PHE A 31 2.03 -7.65 -16.63
CA PHE A 31 2.63 -8.37 -17.73
C PHE A 31 3.01 -9.78 -17.26
N VAL A 32 2.67 -10.79 -18.06
CA VAL A 32 2.80 -12.19 -17.66
C VAL A 32 3.54 -12.98 -18.74
N HIS A 33 4.50 -13.79 -18.31
CA HIS A 33 5.24 -14.69 -19.20
C HIS A 33 4.30 -15.74 -19.83
N PRO A 34 4.51 -16.14 -21.09
CA PRO A 34 5.58 -15.73 -22.02
C PRO A 34 5.29 -14.47 -22.85
N GLU A 35 4.16 -13.80 -22.61
CA GLU A 35 3.65 -12.73 -23.48
C GLU A 35 4.08 -11.32 -23.05
N ILE A 36 5.15 -11.20 -22.25
CA ILE A 36 5.71 -9.92 -21.83
C ILE A 36 6.40 -9.26 -23.05
N PRO A 37 6.06 -8.02 -23.43
CA PRO A 37 6.73 -7.33 -24.54
C PRO A 37 8.23 -7.13 -24.28
N ASP A 38 9.08 -7.34 -25.30
CA ASP A 38 10.55 -7.18 -25.20
C ASP A 38 10.98 -5.81 -24.65
N LYS A 39 10.22 -4.75 -24.97
CA LYS A 39 10.46 -3.41 -24.44
C LYS A 39 10.31 -3.36 -22.92
N VAL A 40 9.28 -4.03 -22.38
CA VAL A 40 9.03 -4.12 -20.93
C VAL A 40 10.15 -4.93 -20.27
N ILE A 41 10.52 -6.07 -20.86
CA ILE A 41 11.64 -6.91 -20.38
C ILE A 41 12.93 -6.07 -20.28
N THR A 42 13.27 -5.35 -21.36
CA THR A 42 14.49 -4.53 -21.41
C THR A 42 14.47 -3.42 -20.36
N GLN A 43 13.33 -2.75 -20.17
CA GLN A 43 13.19 -1.70 -19.15
C GLN A 43 13.34 -2.27 -17.75
N VAL A 44 12.64 -3.37 -17.45
CA VAL A 44 12.68 -4.02 -16.14
C VAL A 44 14.08 -4.53 -15.81
N ILE A 45 14.78 -5.18 -16.76
CA ILE A 45 16.17 -5.61 -16.55
C ILE A 45 17.07 -4.44 -16.15
N ASN A 46 16.94 -3.30 -16.85
CA ASN A 46 17.75 -2.12 -16.55
C ASN A 46 17.38 -1.46 -15.22
N THR A 47 16.09 -1.34 -14.91
CA THR A 47 15.61 -0.69 -13.68
C THR A 47 15.94 -1.51 -12.44
N PHE A 48 15.77 -2.83 -12.50
CA PHE A 48 15.97 -3.73 -11.36
C PHE A 48 17.36 -4.38 -11.34
N ASN A 49 18.21 -4.07 -12.33
CA ASN A 49 19.54 -4.64 -12.51
C ASN A 49 19.51 -6.18 -12.48
N LEU A 50 18.55 -6.77 -13.20
CA LEU A 50 18.35 -8.22 -13.27
C LEU A 50 19.47 -8.89 -14.07
N SER A 51 19.73 -10.17 -13.78
CA SER A 51 20.67 -10.96 -14.58
C SER A 51 20.08 -11.28 -15.96
N VAL A 52 20.92 -11.35 -16.99
CA VAL A 52 20.50 -11.72 -18.36
C VAL A 52 19.97 -13.16 -18.41
N ASP A 53 20.38 -14.01 -17.47
CA ASP A 53 19.95 -15.40 -17.34
C ASP A 53 18.66 -15.58 -16.51
N GLU A 54 18.12 -14.48 -15.97
CA GLU A 54 16.92 -14.49 -15.13
C GLU A 54 15.66 -14.37 -15.99
N CYS A 55 14.68 -15.24 -15.71
CA CYS A 55 13.42 -15.26 -16.43
C CYS A 55 12.36 -14.49 -15.66
N ILE A 56 11.89 -13.38 -16.24
CA ILE A 56 10.77 -12.62 -15.71
C ILE A 56 9.48 -13.42 -15.91
N LEU A 57 8.78 -13.72 -14.82
CA LEU A 57 7.51 -14.44 -14.81
C LEU A 57 6.33 -13.48 -14.83
N VAL A 58 6.36 -12.45 -13.97
CA VAL A 58 5.29 -11.45 -13.85
C VAL A 58 5.88 -10.07 -13.54
N VAL A 59 5.31 -9.03 -14.13
CA VAL A 59 5.58 -7.63 -13.77
C VAL A 59 4.27 -6.98 -13.36
N PHE A 60 4.23 -6.41 -12.16
CA PHE A 60 3.15 -5.58 -11.64
C PHE A 60 3.61 -4.12 -11.67
N ASP A 61 3.10 -3.34 -12.64
CA ASP A 61 3.37 -1.91 -12.73
C ASP A 61 2.42 -1.12 -11.82
N ILE A 62 2.98 -0.56 -10.75
CA ILE A 62 2.24 0.28 -9.79
C ILE A 62 2.12 1.72 -10.33
N SER A 63 3.09 2.18 -11.13
CA SER A 63 3.13 3.54 -11.66
C SER A 63 1.94 3.85 -12.58
N GLY A 64 1.45 2.83 -13.30
CA GLY A 64 0.41 2.97 -14.32
C GLY A 64 0.85 3.75 -15.56
N GLU A 65 2.14 4.10 -15.65
CA GLU A 65 2.73 4.89 -16.74
C GLU A 65 3.84 4.12 -17.49
N ASN A 66 4.01 2.81 -17.25
CA ASN A 66 5.09 1.98 -17.80
C ASN A 66 6.49 2.56 -17.52
N ARG A 67 6.66 3.24 -16.39
CA ARG A 67 7.95 3.78 -15.95
C ARG A 67 8.73 2.77 -15.11
N PHE A 68 8.03 1.80 -14.52
CA PHE A 68 8.57 0.72 -13.68
C PHE A 68 9.42 1.18 -12.49
N ASP A 69 9.41 2.48 -12.20
CA ASP A 69 10.00 3.16 -11.05
C ASP A 69 9.25 2.85 -9.75
N LYS A 70 8.02 2.33 -9.86
CA LYS A 70 7.25 1.66 -8.81
C LYS A 70 6.69 0.38 -9.39
N SER A 71 7.28 -0.75 -9.03
CA SER A 71 6.90 -2.04 -9.60
C SER A 71 7.34 -3.21 -8.74
N ILE A 72 6.63 -4.32 -8.91
CA ILE A 72 7.00 -5.61 -8.35
C ILE A 72 7.25 -6.56 -9.52
N VAL A 73 8.43 -7.16 -9.53
CA VAL A 73 8.90 -8.05 -10.59
C VAL A 73 9.12 -9.42 -9.96
N VAL A 74 8.37 -10.40 -10.46
CA VAL A 74 8.48 -11.79 -10.05
C VAL A 74 9.29 -12.53 -11.10
N THR A 75 10.36 -13.19 -10.67
CA THR A 75 11.27 -13.95 -11.53
C THR A 75 11.35 -15.41 -11.08
N ASP A 76 12.06 -16.22 -11.82
CA ASP A 76 12.40 -17.60 -11.45
C ASP A 76 13.44 -17.70 -10.32
N TRP A 77 14.03 -16.57 -9.88
CA TRP A 77 15.01 -16.49 -8.78
C TRP A 77 14.39 -15.94 -7.50
N GLY A 78 13.45 -15.00 -7.62
CA GLY A 78 12.79 -14.41 -6.47
C GLY A 78 11.84 -13.30 -6.87
N ILE A 79 11.73 -12.32 -5.99
CA ILE A 79 10.89 -11.14 -6.17
C ILE A 79 11.78 -9.93 -5.98
N SER A 80 11.79 -9.05 -6.98
CA SER A 80 12.44 -7.76 -6.91
C SER A 80 11.38 -6.66 -6.90
N PHE A 81 11.52 -5.66 -6.03
CA PHE A 81 10.47 -4.65 -5.88
C PHE A 81 11.02 -3.27 -5.52
N VAL A 82 10.35 -2.25 -6.03
CA VAL A 82 10.53 -0.83 -5.71
C VAL A 82 9.15 -0.28 -5.38
N LEU A 83 8.97 0.21 -4.14
CA LEU A 83 7.67 0.72 -3.68
C LEU A 83 7.62 2.25 -3.69
N ASP A 84 8.77 2.93 -3.67
CA ASP A 84 8.89 4.37 -3.81
C ASP A 84 9.91 4.79 -4.87
N GLU A 85 9.70 5.94 -5.52
CA GLU A 85 10.48 6.42 -6.67
C GLU A 85 11.96 6.67 -6.36
N ASP A 86 12.29 6.85 -5.08
CA ASP A 86 13.65 7.12 -4.59
C ASP A 86 14.35 5.88 -3.98
N GLU A 87 13.70 4.71 -4.02
CA GLU A 87 14.25 3.48 -3.44
C GLU A 87 15.04 2.64 -4.43
N VAL A 88 16.08 1.97 -3.92
CA VAL A 88 16.79 0.92 -4.65
C VAL A 88 15.95 -0.34 -4.64
N ALA A 89 15.96 -1.09 -5.74
CA ALA A 89 15.29 -2.39 -5.83
C ALA A 89 15.70 -3.32 -4.68
N ASN A 90 14.71 -3.72 -3.89
CA ASN A 90 14.85 -4.72 -2.84
C ASN A 90 14.65 -6.12 -3.42
N TRP A 91 15.19 -7.12 -2.73
CA TRP A 91 15.18 -8.50 -3.18
C TRP A 91 14.67 -9.44 -2.10
N LEU A 92 13.82 -10.38 -2.51
CA LEU A 92 13.34 -11.49 -1.71
C LEU A 92 13.51 -12.78 -2.51
N PHE A 93 14.41 -13.67 -2.08
CA PHE A 93 14.64 -14.93 -2.78
C PHE A 93 13.55 -15.95 -2.45
N TRP A 94 13.25 -16.85 -3.41
CA TRP A 94 12.28 -17.92 -3.17
C TRP A 94 12.66 -18.86 -2.03
N SER A 95 13.95 -19.00 -1.73
CA SER A 95 14.45 -19.78 -0.59
C SER A 95 14.05 -19.19 0.77
N ASP A 96 13.85 -17.88 0.83
CA ASP A 96 13.62 -17.15 2.08
C ASP A 96 12.14 -17.05 2.43
N ILE A 97 11.28 -17.44 1.49
CA ILE A 97 9.82 -17.45 1.63
C ILE A 97 9.37 -18.83 2.12
N LYS A 98 8.70 -18.87 3.28
CA LYS A 98 8.10 -20.08 3.85
C LYS A 98 6.78 -20.44 3.18
N HIS A 99 5.91 -19.45 2.99
CA HIS A 99 4.61 -19.64 2.38
C HIS A 99 4.06 -18.35 1.78
N VAL A 100 3.15 -18.52 0.83
CA VAL A 100 2.42 -17.42 0.19
C VAL A 100 0.93 -17.62 0.38
N GLU A 101 0.22 -16.57 0.81
CA GLU A 101 -1.22 -16.60 1.04
C GLU A 101 -1.90 -15.45 0.29
N PHE A 102 -3.09 -15.70 -0.26
CA PHE A 102 -3.95 -14.64 -0.76
C PHE A 102 -5.21 -14.50 0.09
N THR A 103 -5.39 -13.35 0.73
CA THR A 103 -6.56 -13.05 1.55
C THR A 103 -6.93 -11.56 1.48
N ASN A 104 -8.21 -11.25 1.49
CA ASN A 104 -8.73 -9.87 1.39
C ASN A 104 -8.14 -9.05 0.22
N ASN A 105 -7.92 -9.67 -0.94
CA ASN A 105 -7.31 -9.05 -2.13
C ASN A 105 -5.81 -8.72 -2.01
N ILE A 106 -5.16 -9.20 -0.95
CA ILE A 106 -3.73 -8.99 -0.72
C ILE A 106 -3.02 -10.33 -0.80
N LEU A 107 -1.89 -10.34 -1.51
CA LEU A 107 -0.96 -11.45 -1.57
C LEU A 107 0.16 -11.22 -0.56
N PHE A 108 0.27 -12.11 0.41
CA PHE A 108 1.25 -12.04 1.49
C PHE A 108 2.35 -13.07 1.27
N PHE A 109 3.59 -12.63 1.41
CA PHE A 109 4.78 -13.48 1.43
C PHE A 109 5.34 -13.48 2.85
N TYR A 110 5.47 -14.66 3.42
CA TYR A 110 5.92 -14.82 4.80
C TYR A 110 7.27 -15.52 4.87
N ASP A 111 8.12 -15.07 5.79
CA ASP A 111 9.37 -15.74 6.12
C ASP A 111 9.15 -16.95 7.07
N TYR A 112 10.26 -17.58 7.49
CA TYR A 112 10.21 -18.70 8.42
C TYR A 112 9.81 -18.32 9.85
N ASN A 113 9.90 -17.04 10.21
CA ASN A 113 9.44 -16.49 11.48
C ASN A 113 7.95 -16.14 11.45
N GLU A 114 7.26 -16.43 10.35
CA GLU A 114 5.85 -16.09 10.12
C GLU A 114 5.60 -14.57 10.11
N LEU A 115 6.64 -13.79 9.81
CA LEU A 115 6.52 -12.36 9.57
C LEU A 115 6.24 -12.14 8.09
N ASP A 116 5.29 -11.25 7.79
CA ASP A 116 5.07 -10.77 6.44
C ASP A 116 6.26 -9.93 5.99
N VAL A 117 6.96 -10.40 4.97
CA VAL A 117 8.13 -9.73 4.40
C VAL A 117 7.78 -8.91 3.15
N LEU A 118 6.66 -9.23 2.51
CA LEU A 118 6.10 -8.46 1.41
C LEU A 118 4.59 -8.68 1.37
N SER A 119 3.84 -7.60 1.13
CA SER A 119 2.40 -7.68 0.85
C SER A 119 2.07 -6.89 -0.41
N VAL A 120 1.22 -7.46 -1.26
CA VAL A 120 0.88 -6.92 -2.58
C VAL A 120 -0.63 -6.84 -2.71
N ASP A 121 -1.17 -5.62 -2.74
CA ASP A 121 -2.60 -5.41 -2.94
C ASP A 121 -2.96 -5.58 -4.42
N PHE A 122 -3.56 -6.71 -4.77
CA PHE A 122 -3.98 -7.01 -6.14
C PHE A 122 -5.03 -6.05 -6.69
N SER A 123 -5.74 -5.32 -5.83
CA SER A 123 -6.74 -4.34 -6.26
C SER A 123 -6.12 -3.11 -6.93
N LEU A 124 -4.80 -2.92 -6.79
CA LEU A 124 -4.05 -1.89 -7.53
C LEU A 124 -3.84 -2.26 -9.00
N PHE A 125 -3.89 -3.55 -9.33
CA PHE A 125 -3.47 -4.05 -10.64
C PHE A 125 -4.62 -4.69 -11.43
N VAL A 126 -5.57 -5.31 -10.75
CA VAL A 126 -6.73 -5.99 -11.37
C VAL A 126 -7.97 -5.12 -11.19
N LYS A 127 -8.47 -4.56 -12.29
CA LYS A 127 -9.64 -3.67 -12.29
C LYS A 127 -10.93 -4.46 -12.14
N ASP A 128 -11.02 -5.64 -12.74
CA ASP A 128 -12.18 -6.50 -12.59
C ASP A 128 -12.12 -7.29 -11.28
N ARG A 129 -12.91 -6.84 -10.30
CA ARG A 129 -13.01 -7.48 -8.99
C ARG A 129 -13.55 -8.91 -9.06
N SER A 130 -14.23 -9.30 -10.14
CA SER A 130 -14.74 -10.67 -10.30
C SER A 130 -13.62 -11.66 -10.59
N ASN A 131 -12.60 -11.24 -11.36
CA ASN A 131 -11.44 -12.07 -11.71
C ASN A 131 -10.31 -11.97 -10.68
N LEU A 132 -10.25 -10.87 -9.93
CA LEU A 132 -9.22 -10.61 -8.91
C LEU A 132 -9.07 -11.76 -7.90
N GLN A 133 -10.18 -12.31 -7.42
CA GLN A 133 -10.14 -13.41 -6.45
C GLN A 133 -9.53 -14.68 -7.06
N ILE A 134 -9.89 -15.00 -8.30
CA ILE A 134 -9.39 -16.18 -9.01
C ILE A 134 -7.89 -16.01 -9.27
N ILE A 135 -7.48 -14.86 -9.81
CA ILE A 135 -6.08 -14.53 -10.12
C ILE A 135 -5.23 -14.57 -8.85
N GLY A 136 -5.70 -13.94 -7.76
CA GLY A 136 -4.97 -13.91 -6.50
C GLY A 136 -4.75 -15.29 -5.89
N ILE A 137 -5.80 -16.15 -5.91
CA ILE A 137 -5.69 -17.54 -5.44
C ILE A 137 -4.69 -18.31 -6.30
N VAL A 138 -4.80 -18.22 -7.62
CA VAL A 138 -3.89 -18.89 -8.56
C VAL A 138 -2.44 -18.46 -8.30
N PHE A 139 -2.17 -17.16 -8.22
CA PHE A 139 -0.83 -16.66 -7.97
C PHE A 139 -0.30 -17.07 -6.60
N SER A 140 -1.11 -17.05 -5.54
CA SER A 140 -0.65 -17.57 -4.25
C SER A 140 -0.26 -19.05 -4.32
N GLN A 141 -1.02 -19.87 -5.03
CA GLN A 141 -0.72 -21.30 -5.17
C GLN A 141 0.57 -21.53 -5.96
N ILE A 142 0.75 -20.80 -7.07
CA ILE A 142 1.94 -20.90 -7.90
C ILE A 142 3.18 -20.48 -7.11
N PHE A 143 3.14 -19.32 -6.47
CA PHE A 143 4.30 -18.78 -5.75
C PHE A 143 4.63 -19.58 -4.49
N ASP A 144 3.61 -20.08 -3.78
CA ASP A 144 3.79 -21.00 -2.65
C ASP A 144 4.46 -22.31 -3.09
N GLU A 145 4.07 -22.87 -4.25
CA GLU A 145 4.74 -24.04 -4.81
C GLU A 145 6.20 -23.75 -5.24
N ILE A 146 6.47 -22.60 -5.85
CA ILE A 146 7.83 -22.18 -6.23
C ILE A 146 8.71 -22.03 -4.98
N ALA A 147 8.22 -21.38 -3.93
CA ALA A 147 8.93 -21.21 -2.66
C ALA A 147 9.28 -22.57 -2.03
N LYS A 148 8.29 -23.48 -1.92
CA LYS A 148 8.48 -24.83 -1.38
C LYS A 148 9.51 -25.65 -2.16
N ARG A 149 9.52 -25.55 -3.49
CA ARG A 149 10.49 -26.25 -4.35
C ARG A 149 11.90 -25.70 -4.19
N SER A 150 12.02 -24.41 -3.95
CA SER A 150 13.31 -23.73 -3.77
C SER A 150 13.99 -24.15 -2.46
N MET A 151 13.22 -24.47 -1.40
CA MET A 151 13.77 -25.07 -0.17
C MET A 151 14.34 -26.47 -0.37
N SER A 152 13.67 -27.31 -1.16
CA SER A 152 13.99 -28.73 -1.30
C SER A 152 15.35 -28.98 -1.97
N LYS A 153 15.98 -27.94 -2.53
CA LYS A 153 17.19 -28.03 -3.34
C LYS A 153 18.44 -27.44 -2.70
N VAL A 154 18.41 -26.98 -1.45
CA VAL A 154 19.62 -26.52 -0.75
C VAL A 154 20.47 -27.73 -0.33
N PRO A 155 21.66 -27.97 -0.92
CA PRO A 155 22.64 -28.85 -0.31
C PRO A 155 23.26 -28.08 0.86
N VAL A 156 23.34 -28.71 2.03
CA VAL A 156 24.12 -28.19 3.16
C VAL A 156 25.58 -28.07 2.71
N VAL A 157 26.06 -26.86 2.42
CA VAL A 157 27.48 -26.56 2.29
C VAL A 157 27.78 -25.20 2.95
N GLU A 158 28.81 -25.26 3.80
CA GLU A 158 29.34 -24.25 4.70
C GLU A 158 29.73 -22.93 4.03
N ASN A 159 29.53 -21.86 4.81
CA ASN A 159 30.34 -20.65 4.94
C ASN A 159 31.04 -20.15 3.68
N ASN A 160 30.51 -19.07 3.10
CA ASN A 160 31.34 -17.93 2.71
C ASN A 160 30.55 -16.63 2.86
N GLU A 161 31.14 -15.75 3.67
CA GLU A 161 30.69 -14.39 3.94
C GLU A 161 30.45 -13.61 2.63
N LYS A 162 29.19 -13.24 2.39
CA LYS A 162 28.88 -11.97 1.75
C LYS A 162 27.98 -11.21 2.70
N VAL A 163 28.57 -10.19 3.31
CA VAL A 163 27.99 -9.26 4.27
C VAL A 163 26.70 -8.67 3.69
N PHE A 164 25.55 -9.13 4.20
CA PHE A 164 24.22 -8.59 3.92
C PHE A 164 24.00 -7.35 4.78
N ALA A 165 23.78 -6.20 4.13
CA ALA A 165 23.39 -4.94 4.77
C ALA A 165 21.89 -4.92 5.15
N SER A 166 21.39 -5.99 5.78
CA SER A 166 19.96 -6.14 6.14
C SER A 166 19.70 -6.06 7.66
N GLN A 167 20.76 -6.04 8.47
CA GLN A 167 20.62 -6.14 9.92
C GLN A 167 20.23 -4.80 10.58
N SER A 168 20.59 -3.66 9.99
CA SER A 168 20.26 -2.33 10.55
C SER A 168 18.80 -1.90 10.32
N VAL A 169 18.10 -2.51 9.35
CA VAL A 169 16.66 -2.25 9.12
C VAL A 169 15.79 -3.12 10.02
N LEU A 170 16.26 -4.32 10.38
CA LEU A 170 15.53 -5.27 11.23
C LEU A 170 15.45 -4.83 12.70
N GLU A 171 16.49 -4.18 13.24
CA GLU A 171 16.47 -3.74 14.64
C GLU A 171 15.47 -2.61 14.93
N GLN A 172 15.06 -1.84 13.91
CA GLN A 172 14.07 -0.78 14.07
C GLN A 172 12.62 -1.32 14.06
N TYR A 173 12.38 -2.54 13.55
CA TYR A 173 11.04 -3.15 13.47
C TYR A 173 10.73 -4.11 14.63
N VAL A 174 11.75 -4.76 15.20
CA VAL A 174 11.57 -5.82 16.22
C VAL A 174 11.12 -5.28 17.59
N SER A 175 11.29 -3.98 17.89
CA SER A 175 10.88 -3.43 19.20
C SER A 175 9.37 -3.20 19.36
N SER A 176 8.54 -3.38 18.31
CA SER A 176 7.12 -3.01 18.37
C SER A 176 6.12 -4.15 18.61
N ASN A 177 6.51 -5.43 18.57
CA ASN A 177 5.53 -6.50 18.37
C ASN A 177 5.60 -7.69 19.34
N LYS A 178 5.64 -7.39 20.65
CA LYS A 178 5.16 -8.32 21.68
C LYS A 178 4.11 -7.65 22.56
N ASN A 179 2.85 -7.73 22.13
CA ASN A 179 1.73 -8.21 22.96
C ASN A 179 0.37 -8.11 22.24
N ASP A 180 -0.31 -9.26 22.29
CA ASP A 180 -1.75 -9.49 22.37
C ASP A 180 -2.67 -9.60 21.13
N SER A 181 -3.39 -10.71 21.18
CA SER A 181 -4.43 -11.26 20.31
C SER A 181 -5.73 -10.44 20.27
N LYS A 182 -6.46 -10.63 19.15
CA LYS A 182 -7.87 -10.25 18.89
C LYS A 182 -8.19 -8.75 18.88
N VAL A 183 -8.20 -8.21 17.67
CA VAL A 183 -9.07 -7.17 17.05
C VAL A 183 -8.27 -6.68 15.84
N ARG A 184 -8.86 -6.60 14.64
CA ARG A 184 -8.19 -5.99 13.46
C ARG A 184 -7.66 -4.61 13.89
N LYS A 185 -6.35 -4.53 14.12
CA LYS A 185 -5.67 -3.32 14.53
C LYS A 185 -5.11 -2.73 13.24
N TYR A 186 -5.74 -1.67 12.74
CA TYR A 186 -5.17 -0.86 11.66
C TYR A 186 -3.77 -0.42 12.09
N SER A 187 -2.85 -0.28 11.13
CA SER A 187 -1.46 0.03 11.48
C SER A 187 -1.40 1.34 12.27
N LYS A 188 -0.58 1.38 13.33
CA LYS A 188 -0.48 2.56 14.20
C LYS A 188 -0.13 3.81 13.38
N TYR A 189 0.68 3.63 12.33
CA TYR A 189 1.06 4.64 11.37
C TYR A 189 -0.13 5.23 10.59
N GLU A 190 -1.03 4.41 10.03
CA GLU A 190 -2.21 4.91 9.32
C GLU A 190 -3.15 5.70 10.23
N ILE A 191 -3.31 5.25 11.48
CA ILE A 191 -4.13 5.94 12.48
C ILE A 191 -3.49 7.26 12.90
N GLU A 192 -2.17 7.28 13.10
CA GLU A 192 -1.42 8.49 13.41
C GLU A 192 -1.46 9.48 12.24
N MET A 193 -1.33 9.03 11.00
CA MET A 193 -1.46 9.86 9.81
C MET A 193 -2.88 10.42 9.66
N PHE A 194 -3.92 9.60 9.90
CA PHE A 194 -5.31 10.06 9.90
C PHE A 194 -5.61 11.07 11.00
N LYS A 195 -5.07 10.84 12.21
CA LYS A 195 -5.15 11.74 13.36
C LYS A 195 -4.48 13.07 13.03
N GLU A 196 -3.26 13.05 12.51
CA GLU A 196 -2.51 14.25 12.16
C GLU A 196 -3.21 15.02 11.02
N ASN A 197 -3.73 14.35 10.00
CA ASN A 197 -4.48 14.98 8.92
C ASN A 197 -5.83 15.57 9.38
N SER A 198 -6.49 14.94 10.35
CA SER A 198 -7.74 15.48 10.93
C SER A 198 -7.47 16.70 11.81
N ILE A 199 -6.39 16.65 12.61
CA ILE A 199 -5.97 17.74 13.48
C ILE A 199 -5.44 18.92 12.65
N SER A 200 -4.67 18.67 11.59
CA SER A 200 -4.13 19.70 10.71
C SER A 200 -5.25 20.48 10.01
N LYS A 201 -6.28 19.80 9.49
CA LYS A 201 -7.43 20.46 8.87
C LYS A 201 -8.15 21.42 9.81
N VAL A 202 -8.38 21.02 11.07
CA VAL A 202 -9.03 21.88 12.06
C VAL A 202 -8.11 23.05 12.45
N ARG A 203 -6.79 22.81 12.57
CA ARG A 203 -5.79 23.84 12.84
C ARG A 203 -5.75 24.88 11.72
N ASP A 204 -5.70 24.45 10.47
CA ASP A 204 -5.60 25.33 9.31
C ASP A 204 -6.87 26.18 9.16
N LEU A 205 -8.04 25.58 9.40
CA LEU A 205 -9.31 26.30 9.45
C LEU A 205 -9.29 27.37 10.57
N LEU A 206 -8.81 27.02 11.76
CA LEU A 206 -8.73 27.95 12.90
C LEU A 206 -7.80 29.12 12.61
N ILE A 207 -6.65 28.87 11.97
CA ILE A 207 -5.72 29.92 11.54
C ILE A 207 -6.41 30.86 10.54
N LEU A 208 -7.09 30.30 9.53
CA LEU A 208 -7.79 31.08 8.52
C LEU A 208 -8.85 32.02 9.14
N TRP A 209 -9.71 31.49 10.02
CA TRP A 209 -10.74 32.29 10.69
C TRP A 209 -10.14 33.35 11.62
N SER A 210 -9.04 33.03 12.31
CA SER A 210 -8.33 33.99 13.15
C SER A 210 -7.72 35.15 12.34
N VAL A 211 -7.17 34.87 11.15
CA VAL A 211 -6.63 35.90 10.25
C VAL A 211 -7.76 36.79 9.72
N ILE A 212 -8.89 36.21 9.32
CA ILE A 212 -10.05 36.99 8.85
C ILE A 212 -10.57 37.92 9.95
N ALA A 213 -10.73 37.41 11.17
CA ALA A 213 -11.17 38.23 12.31
C ALA A 213 -10.18 39.36 12.61
N PHE A 214 -8.87 39.11 12.51
CA PHE A 214 -7.84 40.12 12.72
C PHE A 214 -7.88 41.22 11.65
N ILE A 215 -8.06 40.86 10.38
CA ILE A 215 -8.22 41.83 9.28
C ILE A 215 -9.47 42.70 9.50
N CYS A 216 -10.60 42.10 9.90
CA CYS A 216 -11.83 42.85 10.23
C CYS A 216 -11.62 43.84 11.38
N LEU A 217 -10.78 43.50 12.35
CA LEU A 217 -10.45 44.36 13.50
C LEU A 217 -9.57 45.55 13.08
N LEU A 218 -8.58 45.33 12.20
CA LEU A 218 -7.69 46.38 11.69
C LEU A 218 -8.40 47.44 10.84
N ILE A 219 -9.45 47.07 10.12
CA ILE A 219 -10.21 48.00 9.25
C ILE A 219 -11.05 48.99 10.09
N GLY A 220 -11.37 48.65 11.35
CA GLY A 220 -12.07 49.53 12.29
C GLY A 220 -13.54 49.83 11.93
N GLY A 221 -14.25 50.55 12.81
CA GLY A 221 -15.63 51.00 12.59
C GLY A 221 -16.70 49.91 12.78
N PHE A 222 -17.70 49.86 11.89
CA PHE A 222 -18.83 48.90 11.95
C PHE A 222 -18.37 47.43 11.90
N MET A 223 -17.16 47.16 11.37
CA MET A 223 -16.54 45.83 11.29
C MET A 223 -16.15 45.24 12.67
N VAL A 224 -16.16 46.05 13.74
CA VAL A 224 -15.94 45.56 15.11
C VAL A 224 -17.07 44.63 15.56
N VAL A 225 -18.32 44.90 15.15
CA VAL A 225 -19.47 44.03 15.47
C VAL A 225 -19.35 42.69 14.76
N ILE A 226 -18.89 42.69 13.50
CA ILE A 226 -18.62 41.47 12.74
C ILE A 226 -17.51 40.64 13.39
N SER A 227 -16.47 41.30 13.92
CA SER A 227 -15.39 40.63 14.65
C SER A 227 -15.89 39.94 15.94
N MET A 228 -16.86 40.53 16.65
CA MET A 228 -17.52 39.88 17.79
C MET A 228 -18.36 38.67 17.39
N ILE A 229 -19.08 38.75 16.26
CA ILE A 229 -19.87 37.62 15.74
C ILE A 229 -18.96 36.46 15.33
N LEU A 230 -17.82 36.76 14.70
CA LEU A 230 -16.81 35.77 14.29
C LEU A 230 -16.05 35.14 15.46
N ALA A 231 -16.02 35.78 16.63
CA ALA A 231 -15.38 35.22 17.82
C ALA A 231 -16.05 33.91 18.28
N ILE A 232 -17.38 33.78 18.14
CA ILE A 232 -18.13 32.60 18.58
C ILE A 232 -17.73 31.34 17.78
N PRO A 233 -17.73 31.32 16.43
CA PRO A 233 -17.20 30.21 15.64
C PRO A 233 -15.74 29.87 15.95
N ILE A 234 -14.89 30.88 16.16
CA ILE A 234 -13.47 30.67 16.49
C ILE A 234 -13.32 29.94 17.82
N ILE A 235 -14.10 30.33 18.84
CA ILE A 235 -14.12 29.67 20.15
C ILE A 235 -14.62 28.22 20.01
N ILE A 236 -15.67 27.98 19.23
CA ILE A 236 -16.19 26.62 18.98
C ILE A 236 -15.14 25.75 18.28
N LEU A 237 -14.45 26.28 17.27
CA LEU A 237 -13.38 25.59 16.55
C LEU A 237 -12.18 25.32 17.46
N PHE A 238 -11.82 26.26 18.32
CA PHE A 238 -10.74 26.11 19.31
C PHE A 238 -11.05 25.01 20.33
N LEU A 239 -12.26 25.00 20.88
CA LEU A 239 -12.72 23.94 21.78
C LEU A 239 -12.78 22.59 21.07
N SER A 240 -13.17 22.56 19.79
CA SER A 240 -13.17 21.34 18.98
C SER A 240 -11.75 20.82 18.75
N TYR A 241 -10.79 21.71 18.46
CA TYR A 241 -9.38 21.38 18.31
C TYR A 241 -8.79 20.80 19.60
N LEU A 242 -9.02 21.46 20.75
CA LEU A 242 -8.56 20.96 22.05
C LEU A 242 -9.19 19.61 22.41
N SER A 243 -10.49 19.46 22.12
CA SER A 243 -11.21 18.20 22.33
C SER A 243 -10.58 17.07 21.51
N LEU A 244 -10.30 17.29 20.21
CA LEU A 244 -9.66 16.31 19.33
C LEU A 244 -8.24 15.96 19.78
N LYS A 245 -7.43 16.96 20.14
CA LYS A 245 -6.05 16.75 20.60
C LYS A 245 -5.99 15.92 21.89
N ASN A 246 -6.98 16.07 22.77
CA ASN A 246 -7.05 15.35 24.04
C ASN A 246 -7.80 14.01 23.97
N LYS A 247 -8.22 13.55 22.78
CA LYS A 247 -8.83 12.22 22.64
C LYS A 247 -7.79 11.11 22.80
N ALA A 248 -8.16 10.08 23.55
CA ALA A 248 -7.40 8.84 23.66
C ALA A 248 -7.29 8.12 22.31
N ASP A 249 -6.24 7.32 22.12
CA ASP A 249 -5.97 6.66 20.84
C ASP A 249 -7.07 5.67 20.42
N ASP A 250 -7.80 5.08 21.37
CA ASP A 250 -8.97 4.23 21.11
C ASP A 250 -10.11 4.96 20.38
N TYR A 251 -10.25 6.28 20.59
CA TYR A 251 -11.22 7.10 19.87
C TYR A 251 -10.86 7.17 18.39
N TRP A 252 -9.58 7.37 18.07
CA TRP A 252 -9.08 7.48 16.71
C TRP A 252 -9.18 6.16 15.96
N GLN A 253 -8.88 5.03 16.63
CA GLN A 253 -9.12 3.69 16.10
C GLN A 253 -10.59 3.47 15.71
N LYS A 254 -11.51 3.85 16.61
CA LYS A 254 -12.95 3.70 16.37
C LYS A 254 -13.43 4.58 15.23
N GLU A 255 -12.99 5.83 15.16
CA GLU A 255 -13.47 6.77 14.15
C GLU A 255 -12.89 6.51 12.76
N TYR A 256 -11.62 6.07 12.69
CA TYR A 256 -11.01 5.52 11.48
C TYR A 256 -11.83 4.30 10.98
N SER A 257 -12.13 3.35 11.87
CA SER A 257 -12.88 2.14 11.49
C SER A 257 -14.28 2.43 10.96
N LYS A 258 -14.94 3.50 11.43
CA LYS A 258 -16.27 3.92 10.96
C LYS A 258 -16.23 4.57 9.58
N GLN A 259 -15.24 5.43 9.32
CA GLN A 259 -15.11 6.09 8.02
C GLN A 259 -14.69 5.11 6.93
N TRP A 260 -13.92 4.07 7.26
CA TRP A 260 -13.44 3.09 6.28
C TRP A 260 -14.38 1.91 6.01
N LYS A 261 -15.29 1.57 6.93
CA LYS A 261 -16.24 0.45 6.71
C LYS A 261 -17.31 0.69 5.65
N ASN A 262 -17.56 1.94 5.23
CA ASN A 262 -18.79 2.29 4.51
C ASN A 262 -18.62 3.13 3.24
N LEU A 263 -17.41 3.34 2.70
CA LEU A 263 -17.23 4.30 1.60
C LEU A 263 -16.42 3.73 0.43
N SER A 264 -17.09 3.55 -0.72
CA SER A 264 -16.42 3.51 -2.03
C SER A 264 -15.82 4.90 -2.32
N ASP A 265 -14.75 4.97 -3.12
CA ASP A 265 -14.06 6.26 -3.38
C ASP A 265 -14.95 7.32 -4.05
N TYR A 266 -16.01 6.87 -4.75
CA TYR A 266 -17.06 7.73 -5.28
C TYR A 266 -17.91 8.41 -4.17
N ASP A 267 -18.17 7.69 -3.07
CA ASP A 267 -18.94 8.21 -1.94
C ASP A 267 -18.11 9.13 -1.03
N LYS A 268 -16.77 8.98 -1.03
CA LYS A 268 -15.84 9.87 -0.30
C LYS A 268 -15.90 11.30 -0.85
N LEU A 269 -15.88 11.44 -2.18
CA LEU A 269 -16.04 12.72 -2.89
C LEU A 269 -17.44 13.32 -2.70
N LYS A 270 -18.49 12.49 -2.72
CA LYS A 270 -19.89 12.91 -2.52
C LYS A 270 -20.17 13.39 -1.09
N THR A 271 -19.49 12.82 -0.09
CA THR A 271 -19.64 13.21 1.32
C THR A 271 -18.95 14.55 1.59
N VAL A 272 -17.76 14.77 1.02
CA VAL A 272 -17.09 16.08 1.06
C VAL A 272 -17.93 17.15 0.36
N GLY A 273 -18.54 16.83 -0.79
CA GLY A 273 -19.48 17.70 -1.49
C GLY A 273 -20.77 18.00 -0.70
N ARG A 274 -21.31 17.03 0.05
CA ARG A 274 -22.49 17.24 0.92
C ARG A 274 -22.18 18.07 2.16
N VAL A 275 -21.01 17.89 2.78
CA VAL A 275 -20.59 18.70 3.93
C VAL A 275 -20.32 20.14 3.49
N ALA A 276 -19.65 20.34 2.35
CA ALA A 276 -19.49 21.66 1.74
C ALA A 276 -20.83 22.30 1.36
N GLY A 277 -21.76 21.52 0.79
CA GLY A 277 -23.10 21.99 0.41
C GLY A 277 -24.01 22.32 1.60
N VAL A 278 -23.91 21.59 2.71
CA VAL A 278 -24.66 21.91 3.95
C VAL A 278 -24.12 23.17 4.61
N ILE A 279 -22.80 23.41 4.57
CA ILE A 279 -22.20 24.66 5.05
C ILE A 279 -22.61 25.83 4.15
N PHE A 280 -22.62 25.66 2.83
CA PHE A 280 -23.05 26.70 1.89
C PHE A 280 -24.54 27.08 2.04
N LYS A 281 -25.39 26.13 2.44
CA LYS A 281 -26.84 26.34 2.62
C LYS A 281 -27.22 26.97 3.97
N ILE A 282 -26.28 27.01 4.93
CA ILE A 282 -26.47 27.68 6.23
C ILE A 282 -25.98 29.14 6.16
N PHE A 283 -25.09 29.46 5.22
CA PHE A 283 -24.42 30.76 5.13
C PHE A 283 -24.60 31.52 3.80
N GLY A 284 -25.40 30.99 2.87
CA GLY A 284 -25.91 31.69 1.68
C GLY A 284 -27.42 31.77 1.74
#